data_AF-A0A6H0TPN0-F1
#
_entry.id   AF-A0A6H0TPN0-F1
#
_cell.length_a   1.000
_cell.length_b   1.000
_cell.length_c   1.000
_cell.angle_alpha   90.00
_cell.angle_beta   90.00
_cell.angle_gamma   90.00
#
_symmetry.space_group_name_H-M   'P 1'
#
loop_
_entity.id
_entity.type
_entity.pdbx_description
1 polymer ?
#
loop_
_entity_poly.entity_id
_entity_poly.type
_entity_poly.pdbx_seq_one_letter_code
_entity_poly.pdbx_strand_id
1 'polypeptide(L)'
;MKKIDLVTGILELDKKIIARLDPFYDAGLRDIYEIFSMFNFEEAANVLLEGVLGNLFSEGTQNYRYGHEEKEDVAKYLLSKKTNLAETAITDEVLEVIDILLDIEKERYMTYTKFADMGVTFDIPEAMECIQDFIYKLVDSNVGDAIYGYCDDEITKEELLDFIMSKLEGSEALQK
;
A
#
# COMPACT_ATOMS: atom_id res chain seq x y z
N MET A 1 -12.83 -9.60 -2.03
CA MET A 1 -11.64 -10.02 -2.84
C MET A 1 -10.96 -11.23 -2.19
N LYS A 2 -10.13 -12.02 -2.88
CA LYS A 2 -9.35 -13.06 -2.21
C LYS A 2 -8.13 -12.47 -1.49
N LYS A 3 -7.65 -13.12 -0.43
CA LYS A 3 -6.45 -12.71 0.30
C LYS A 3 -5.22 -12.64 -0.61
N ILE A 4 -5.06 -13.61 -1.52
CA ILE A 4 -3.97 -13.58 -2.51
C ILE A 4 -4.05 -12.38 -3.45
N ASP A 5 -5.25 -11.93 -3.82
CA ASP A 5 -5.42 -10.74 -4.66
C ASP A 5 -4.99 -9.47 -3.90
N LEU A 6 -5.27 -9.42 -2.59
CA LEU A 6 -4.85 -8.32 -1.73
C LEU A 6 -3.33 -8.27 -1.57
N VAL A 7 -2.70 -9.40 -1.22
CA VAL A 7 -1.24 -9.50 -1.10
C VAL A 7 -0.56 -9.12 -2.40
N THR A 8 -0.96 -9.71 -3.53
CA THR A 8 -0.35 -9.39 -4.82
C THR A 8 -0.66 -7.95 -5.28
N GLY A 9 -1.77 -7.37 -4.83
CA GLY A 9 -2.08 -5.96 -4.99
C GLY A 9 -1.11 -5.05 -4.24
N ILE A 10 -0.75 -5.39 -3.00
CA ILE A 10 0.25 -4.67 -2.19
C ILE A 10 1.63 -4.75 -2.84
N LEU A 11 2.03 -5.94 -3.31
CA LEU A 11 3.31 -6.11 -4.03
C LEU A 11 3.35 -5.30 -5.33
N GLU A 12 2.23 -5.21 -6.04
CA GLU A 12 2.12 -4.41 -7.25
C GLU A 12 2.15 -2.90 -6.96
N LEU A 13 1.56 -2.47 -5.85
CA LEU A 13 1.62 -1.09 -5.37
C LEU A 13 3.07 -0.67 -5.09
N ASP A 14 3.78 -1.48 -4.31
CA ASP A 14 5.20 -1.31 -4.00
C ASP A 14 6.07 -1.26 -5.27
N LYS A 15 5.90 -2.23 -6.16
CA LYS A 15 6.54 -2.25 -7.49
C LYS A 15 6.31 -0.96 -8.28
N LYS A 16 5.07 -0.47 -8.31
CA LYS A 16 4.73 0.76 -9.03
C LYS A 16 5.40 1.98 -8.41
N ILE A 17 5.39 2.11 -7.09
CA ILE A 17 6.04 3.23 -6.40
C ILE A 17 7.53 3.25 -6.73
N ILE A 18 8.21 2.11 -6.57
CA ILE A 18 9.66 2.02 -6.83
C ILE A 18 9.99 2.38 -8.27
N ALA A 19 9.26 1.82 -9.25
CA ALA A 19 9.47 2.14 -10.66
C ALA A 19 9.27 3.64 -10.98
N ARG A 20 8.40 4.33 -10.24
CA ARG A 20 8.19 5.77 -10.38
C ARG A 20 9.24 6.61 -9.66
N LEU A 21 9.96 6.03 -8.70
CA LEU A 21 11.09 6.66 -8.02
C LEU A 21 12.41 6.46 -8.76
N ASP A 22 12.56 5.44 -9.60
CA ASP A 22 13.80 5.16 -10.36
C ASP A 22 14.42 6.39 -11.08
N PRO A 23 13.64 7.32 -11.68
CA PRO A 23 14.21 8.54 -12.26
C PRO A 23 15.00 9.41 -11.26
N PHE A 24 14.66 9.39 -9.97
CA PHE A 24 15.41 10.10 -8.92
C PHE A 24 16.76 9.42 -8.68
N TYR A 25 16.78 8.08 -8.65
CA TYR A 25 18.02 7.32 -8.53
C TYR A 25 18.96 7.60 -9.71
N ASP A 26 18.43 7.58 -10.94
CA ASP A 26 19.16 7.86 -12.17
C ASP A 26 19.68 9.30 -12.25
N ALA A 27 18.92 10.26 -11.73
CA ALA A 27 19.32 11.67 -11.62
C ALA A 27 20.37 11.93 -10.53
N GLY A 28 20.76 10.91 -9.75
CA GLY A 28 21.68 11.04 -8.62
C GLY A 28 21.04 11.62 -7.36
N LEU A 29 19.71 11.74 -7.31
CA LEU A 29 18.93 12.17 -6.15
C LEU A 29 18.64 10.98 -5.22
N ARG A 30 19.72 10.28 -4.82
CA ARG A 30 19.64 9.02 -4.07
C ARG A 30 18.94 9.19 -2.72
N ASP A 31 19.16 10.30 -2.04
CA ASP A 31 18.52 10.55 -0.74
C ASP A 31 17.00 10.61 -0.86
N ILE A 32 16.47 11.23 -1.93
CA ILE A 32 15.02 11.27 -2.20
C ILE A 32 14.53 9.87 -2.56
N TYR A 33 15.24 9.17 -3.44
CA TYR A 33 14.89 7.79 -3.79
C TYR A 33 14.81 6.88 -2.55
N GLU A 34 15.83 6.89 -1.70
CA GLU A 34 15.92 6.05 -0.50
C GLU A 34 14.79 6.37 0.47
N ILE A 35 14.58 7.66 0.78
CA ILE A 35 13.53 8.08 1.71
C ILE A 35 12.14 7.61 1.25
N PHE A 36 11.82 7.73 -0.03
CA PHE A 36 10.49 7.37 -0.55
C PHE A 36 10.36 5.88 -0.92
N SER A 37 11.46 5.13 -1.03
CA SER A 37 11.45 3.69 -1.32
C SER A 37 11.48 2.81 -0.06
N MET A 38 11.76 3.40 1.10
CA MET A 38 11.84 2.69 2.39
C MET A 38 10.49 2.44 3.09
N PHE A 39 9.37 2.82 2.47
CA PHE A 39 8.06 2.56 3.06
C PHE A 39 7.79 1.05 3.21
N ASN A 40 7.36 0.65 4.40
CA ASN A 40 7.31 -0.74 4.83
C ASN A 40 6.05 -1.48 4.33
N PHE A 41 5.91 -1.69 3.03
CA PHE A 41 4.79 -2.47 2.44
C PHE A 41 4.79 -3.95 2.87
N GLU A 42 5.90 -4.45 3.41
CA GLU A 42 5.98 -5.79 4.00
C GLU A 42 5.00 -5.94 5.16
N GLU A 43 4.85 -4.92 6.01
CA GLU A 43 3.95 -4.97 7.16
C GLU A 43 2.50 -5.16 6.72
N ALA A 44 2.06 -4.38 5.72
CA ALA A 44 0.72 -4.52 5.13
C ALA A 44 0.52 -5.91 4.50
N ALA A 45 1.51 -6.43 3.77
CA ALA A 45 1.41 -7.77 3.19
C ALA A 45 1.40 -8.87 4.26
N ASN A 46 2.11 -8.67 5.38
CA ASN A 46 2.23 -9.62 6.47
C ASN A 46 0.98 -9.78 7.33
N VAL A 47 0.01 -8.85 7.26
CA VAL A 47 -1.35 -9.07 7.79
C VAL A 47 -1.92 -10.39 7.27
N LEU A 48 -1.72 -10.68 5.99
CA LEU A 48 -2.22 -11.90 5.34
C LEU A 48 -1.16 -12.99 5.16
N LEU A 49 0.11 -12.62 5.03
CA LEU A 49 1.19 -13.58 4.85
C LEU A 49 1.64 -14.22 6.17
N GLU A 50 1.44 -13.55 7.32
CA GLU A 50 1.91 -14.00 8.63
C GLU A 50 3.38 -14.45 8.63
N GLY A 51 4.25 -13.73 7.90
CA GLY A 51 5.67 -14.05 7.84
C GLY A 51 6.04 -15.24 6.94
N VAL A 52 5.21 -15.62 5.96
CA VAL A 52 5.54 -16.64 4.94
C VAL A 52 6.87 -16.37 4.25
N LEU A 53 7.22 -15.11 4.03
CA LEU A 53 8.49 -14.68 3.45
C LEU A 53 9.60 -14.46 4.51
N GLY A 54 9.25 -14.51 5.80
CA GLY A 54 10.14 -14.27 6.93
C GLY A 54 10.89 -12.95 6.81
N ASN A 55 12.14 -12.92 7.31
CA ASN A 55 13.04 -11.77 7.20
C ASN A 55 13.51 -11.47 5.76
N LEU A 56 13.03 -12.22 4.77
CA LEU A 56 13.46 -12.17 3.38
C LEU A 56 12.37 -11.58 2.48
N PHE A 57 11.43 -10.78 2.99
CA PHE A 57 10.37 -10.22 2.14
C PHE A 57 10.90 -9.49 0.92
N SER A 58 11.87 -8.59 1.11
CA SER A 58 12.47 -7.85 -0.01
C SER A 58 13.23 -8.76 -0.96
N GLU A 59 13.92 -9.79 -0.48
CA GLU A 59 14.65 -10.74 -1.33
C GLU A 59 13.69 -11.69 -2.07
N GLY A 60 12.66 -12.15 -1.37
CA GLY A 60 11.63 -13.08 -1.85
C GLY A 60 10.66 -12.46 -2.84
N THR A 61 10.55 -11.14 -2.87
CA THR A 61 9.73 -10.39 -3.84
C THR A 61 10.56 -9.63 -4.87
N GLN A 62 11.89 -9.68 -4.78
CA GLN A 62 12.81 -8.90 -5.62
C GLN A 62 12.58 -9.16 -7.12
N ASN A 63 12.46 -10.43 -7.53
CA ASN A 63 12.26 -10.78 -8.93
C ASN A 63 10.95 -10.19 -9.46
N TYR A 64 9.88 -10.22 -8.67
CA TYR A 64 8.60 -9.62 -9.05
C TYR A 64 8.68 -8.10 -9.15
N ARG A 65 9.27 -7.47 -8.13
CA ARG A 65 9.44 -6.02 -7.99
C ARG A 65 10.20 -5.43 -9.19
N TYR A 66 11.23 -6.12 -9.68
CA TYR A 66 12.00 -5.71 -10.87
C TYR A 66 11.51 -6.30 -12.21
N GLY A 67 10.36 -6.97 -12.23
CA GLY A 67 9.72 -7.46 -13.46
C GLY A 67 10.40 -8.68 -14.09
N HIS A 68 11.15 -9.45 -13.32
CA HIS A 68 11.72 -10.74 -13.71
C HIS A 68 10.81 -11.93 -13.39
N GLU A 69 9.71 -11.69 -12.69
CA GLU A 69 8.70 -12.68 -12.32
C GLU A 69 7.30 -12.10 -12.58
N GLU A 70 6.40 -12.93 -13.09
CA GLU A 70 5.01 -12.57 -13.36
C GLU A 70 4.15 -12.70 -12.09
N LYS A 71 3.05 -11.95 -12.04
CA LYS A 71 2.14 -11.92 -10.88
C LYS A 71 1.60 -13.31 -10.55
N GLU A 72 1.28 -14.08 -11.59
CA GLU A 72 0.74 -15.42 -11.47
C GLU A 72 1.75 -16.39 -10.83
N ASP A 73 3.04 -16.19 -11.03
CA ASP A 73 4.07 -17.09 -10.50
C ASP A 73 4.34 -16.81 -9.01
N VAL A 74 4.40 -15.53 -8.62
CA VAL A 74 4.39 -15.13 -7.21
C VAL A 74 3.14 -15.67 -6.51
N ALA A 75 1.97 -15.50 -7.12
CA ALA A 75 0.72 -15.94 -6.53
C ALA A 75 0.71 -17.45 -6.29
N LYS A 76 1.16 -18.25 -7.27
CA LYS A 76 1.31 -19.71 -7.11
C LYS A 76 2.30 -20.07 -6.00
N TYR A 77 3.44 -19.38 -5.94
CA TYR A 77 4.43 -19.60 -4.90
C TYR A 77 3.84 -19.35 -3.51
N LEU A 78 3.23 -18.19 -3.29
CA LEU A 78 2.62 -17.82 -2.00
C LEU A 78 1.51 -18.81 -1.61
N LEU A 79 0.63 -19.19 -2.56
CA LEU A 79 -0.41 -20.19 -2.32
C LEU A 79 0.15 -21.57 -1.97
N SER A 80 1.30 -21.94 -2.53
CA SER A 80 1.99 -23.20 -2.19
C SER A 80 2.54 -23.20 -0.77
N LYS A 81 2.84 -22.02 -0.21
CA LYS A 81 3.35 -21.85 1.16
C LYS A 81 2.22 -21.70 2.17
N LYS A 82 1.14 -21.00 1.80
CA LYS A 82 0.02 -20.67 2.69
C LYS A 82 -1.28 -20.76 1.91
N THR A 83 -1.95 -21.90 2.04
CA THR A 83 -3.14 -22.24 1.25
C THR A 83 -4.37 -21.41 1.60
N ASN A 84 -4.48 -20.89 2.82
CA ASN A 84 -5.60 -20.03 3.23
C ASN A 84 -5.59 -18.68 2.50
N LEU A 85 -4.52 -18.30 1.79
CA LEU A 85 -4.52 -17.15 0.88
C LEU A 85 -5.54 -17.29 -0.27
N ALA A 86 -6.03 -18.51 -0.54
CA ALA A 86 -7.08 -18.76 -1.52
C ALA A 86 -8.48 -18.31 -1.05
N GLU A 87 -8.64 -18.07 0.25
CA GLU A 87 -9.91 -17.66 0.87
C GLU A 87 -10.19 -16.18 0.61
N THR A 88 -11.44 -15.77 0.84
CA THR A 88 -11.86 -14.36 0.81
C THR A 88 -11.26 -13.64 2.01
N ALA A 89 -10.74 -12.43 1.80
CA ALA A 89 -10.32 -11.56 2.90
C ALA A 89 -11.54 -11.08 3.68
N ILE A 90 -11.51 -11.17 5.01
CA ILE A 90 -12.56 -10.62 5.86
C ILE A 90 -12.37 -9.12 6.08
N THR A 91 -13.43 -8.42 6.48
CA THR A 91 -13.41 -6.97 6.70
C THR A 91 -12.30 -6.53 7.64
N ASP A 92 -12.08 -7.24 8.74
CA ASP A 92 -11.03 -6.92 9.70
C ASP A 92 -9.62 -7.00 9.08
N GLU A 93 -9.34 -8.00 8.24
CA GLU A 93 -8.06 -8.13 7.53
C GLU A 93 -7.87 -7.00 6.52
N VAL A 94 -8.93 -6.58 5.83
CA VAL A 94 -8.89 -5.46 4.89
C VAL A 94 -8.66 -4.15 5.64
N LEU A 95 -9.34 -3.94 6.77
CA LEU A 95 -9.18 -2.76 7.61
C LEU A 95 -7.77 -2.68 8.19
N GLU A 96 -7.18 -3.78 8.66
CA GLU A 96 -5.81 -3.82 9.17
C GLU A 96 -4.78 -3.50 8.08
N VAL A 97 -4.99 -4.00 6.85
CA VAL A 97 -4.16 -3.60 5.70
C VAL A 97 -4.29 -2.09 5.43
N ILE A 98 -5.52 -1.56 5.43
CA ILE A 98 -5.76 -0.12 5.22
C ILE A 98 -5.11 0.71 6.34
N ASP A 99 -5.21 0.27 7.59
CA ASP A 99 -4.63 0.93 8.76
C ASP A 99 -3.12 1.17 8.59
N ILE A 100 -2.39 0.16 8.12
CA ILE A 100 -0.95 0.25 7.86
C ILE A 100 -0.67 1.16 6.64
N LEU A 101 -1.45 1.03 5.58
CA LEU A 101 -1.30 1.86 4.38
C LEU A 101 -1.55 3.35 4.66
N LEU A 102 -2.45 3.69 5.57
CA LEU A 102 -2.71 5.06 6.02
C LEU A 102 -1.49 5.65 6.73
N ASP A 103 -0.81 4.88 7.57
CA ASP A 103 0.42 5.34 8.25
C ASP A 103 1.54 5.60 7.25
N ILE A 104 1.70 4.70 6.27
CA ILE A 104 2.64 4.90 5.16
C ILE A 104 2.29 6.18 4.38
N GLU A 105 1.02 6.40 4.07
CA GLU A 105 0.57 7.60 3.35
C GLU A 105 0.89 8.88 4.11
N LYS A 106 0.62 8.88 5.41
CA LYS A 106 0.89 10.02 6.27
C LYS A 106 2.39 10.31 6.41
N GLU A 107 3.21 9.29 6.62
CA GLU A 107 4.67 9.44 6.68
C GLU A 107 5.22 10.02 5.37
N ARG A 108 4.70 9.53 4.24
CA ARG A 108 5.03 10.04 2.91
C ARG A 108 4.64 11.50 2.72
N TYR A 109 3.41 11.86 3.09
CA TYR A 109 2.91 13.23 3.02
C TYR A 109 3.75 14.18 3.87
N MET A 110 4.01 13.84 5.13
CA MET A 110 4.85 14.61 6.04
C MET A 110 6.27 14.81 5.50
N THR A 111 6.84 13.75 4.92
CA THR A 111 8.17 13.79 4.31
C THR A 111 8.19 14.78 3.14
N TYR A 112 7.20 14.70 2.26
CA TYR A 112 7.07 15.64 1.15
C TYR A 112 6.95 17.09 1.64
N THR A 113 6.07 17.36 2.60
CA THR A 113 5.88 18.70 3.19
C THR A 113 7.17 19.24 3.78
N LYS A 114 7.95 18.41 4.48
CA LYS A 114 9.25 18.79 5.03
C LYS A 114 10.24 19.22 3.93
N PHE A 115 10.29 18.52 2.79
CA PHE A 115 11.14 18.94 1.67
C PHE A 115 10.63 20.24 1.04
N ALA A 116 9.32 20.39 0.89
CA ALA A 116 8.69 21.61 0.37
C ALA A 116 9.02 22.83 1.25
N ASP A 117 8.98 22.69 2.58
CA ASP A 117 9.37 23.73 3.55
C ASP A 117 10.86 24.12 3.43
N MET A 118 11.71 23.18 3.00
CA MET A 118 13.13 23.43 2.71
C MET A 118 13.36 24.04 1.32
N GLY A 119 12.29 24.32 0.56
CA GLY A 119 12.35 24.86 -0.80
C GLY A 119 12.62 23.81 -1.87
N VAL A 120 12.47 22.52 -1.55
CA VAL A 120 12.65 21.41 -2.49
C VAL A 120 11.28 20.86 -2.86
N THR A 121 10.84 21.14 -4.08
CA THR A 121 9.60 20.61 -4.64
C THR A 121 9.92 19.66 -5.78
N PHE A 122 9.26 18.50 -5.80
CA PHE A 122 9.36 17.54 -6.88
C PHE A 122 7.98 16.95 -7.15
N ASP A 123 7.67 16.77 -8.43
CA ASP A 123 6.40 16.19 -8.85
C ASP A 123 6.59 14.68 -9.06
N ILE A 124 5.87 13.88 -8.27
CA ILE A 124 5.72 12.44 -8.52
C ILE A 124 4.23 12.06 -8.40
N PRO A 125 3.32 12.70 -9.16
CA PRO A 125 1.88 12.61 -8.90
C PRO A 125 1.39 11.16 -8.90
N GLU A 126 1.90 10.36 -9.84
CA GLU A 126 1.53 8.95 -10.00
C GLU A 126 2.04 8.05 -8.86
N ALA A 127 3.12 8.43 -8.17
CA ALA A 127 3.53 7.76 -6.94
C ALA A 127 2.83 8.36 -5.72
N MET A 128 2.40 9.61 -5.76
CA MET A 128 1.75 10.33 -4.66
C MET A 128 0.27 10.00 -4.47
N GLU A 129 -0.38 9.44 -5.48
CA GLU A 129 -1.80 9.06 -5.40
C GLU A 129 -1.99 7.54 -5.30
N CYS A 130 -0.96 6.75 -5.56
CA CYS A 130 -1.13 5.30 -5.76
C CYS A 130 -1.64 4.54 -4.52
N ILE A 131 -1.31 4.99 -3.31
CA ILE A 131 -1.81 4.37 -2.07
C ILE A 131 -3.29 4.73 -1.88
N GLN A 132 -3.65 6.00 -2.10
CA GLN A 132 -5.04 6.47 -2.03
C GLN A 132 -5.91 5.74 -3.07
N ASP A 133 -5.43 5.61 -4.29
CA ASP A 133 -6.06 4.84 -5.37
C ASP A 133 -6.21 3.36 -5.03
N PHE A 134 -5.24 2.79 -4.31
CA PHE A 134 -5.31 1.42 -3.87
C PHE A 134 -6.39 1.26 -2.79
N ILE A 135 -6.39 2.13 -1.77
CA ILE A 135 -7.43 2.15 -0.72
C ILE A 135 -8.81 2.38 -1.34
N TYR A 136 -8.96 3.30 -2.30
CA TYR A 136 -10.19 3.52 -3.06
C TYR A 136 -10.72 2.22 -3.68
N LYS A 137 -9.84 1.42 -4.29
CA LYS A 137 -10.21 0.12 -4.89
C LYS A 137 -10.58 -0.93 -3.84
N LEU A 138 -9.99 -0.89 -2.65
CA LEU A 138 -10.34 -1.80 -1.56
C LEU A 138 -11.71 -1.48 -0.97
N VAL A 139 -12.01 -0.19 -0.80
CA VAL A 139 -13.24 0.30 -0.17
C VAL A 139 -14.39 0.40 -1.18
N ASP A 140 -14.08 0.46 -2.47
CA ASP A 140 -15.03 0.74 -3.57
C ASP A 140 -15.81 2.05 -3.34
N SER A 141 -15.13 3.05 -2.76
CA SER A 141 -15.72 4.33 -2.40
C SER A 141 -14.65 5.42 -2.32
N ASN A 142 -15.00 6.64 -2.71
CA ASN A 142 -14.09 7.77 -2.63
C ASN A 142 -13.88 8.16 -1.16
N VAL A 143 -12.66 7.92 -0.68
CA VAL A 143 -12.20 8.27 0.67
C VAL A 143 -11.03 9.27 0.64
N GLY A 144 -10.69 9.82 -0.53
CA GLY A 144 -9.51 10.68 -0.72
C GLY A 144 -9.51 11.92 0.17
N ASP A 145 -10.63 12.64 0.23
CA ASP A 145 -10.77 13.82 1.09
C ASP A 145 -10.54 13.48 2.58
N ALA A 146 -11.02 12.31 3.02
CA ALA A 146 -10.86 11.87 4.39
C ALA A 146 -9.40 11.45 4.69
N ILE A 147 -8.73 10.78 3.74
CA ILE A 147 -7.30 10.47 3.84
C ILE A 147 -6.48 11.77 3.92
N TYR A 148 -6.81 12.77 3.08
CA TYR A 148 -6.14 14.07 3.13
C TYR A 148 -6.31 14.75 4.49
N GLY A 149 -7.53 14.76 5.03
CA GLY A 149 -7.80 15.28 6.38
C GLY A 149 -6.99 14.56 7.46
N TYR A 150 -6.77 13.24 7.35
CA TYR A 150 -5.90 12.51 8.28
C TYR A 150 -4.43 12.89 8.14
N CYS A 151 -3.95 13.07 6.90
CA CYS A 151 -2.58 13.49 6.62
C CYS A 151 -2.27 14.90 7.13
N ASP A 152 -3.27 15.80 7.12
CA ASP A 152 -3.17 17.19 7.60
C ASP A 152 -3.60 17.37 9.08
N ASP A 153 -3.75 16.26 9.82
CA ASP A 153 -4.17 16.24 11.23
C ASP A 153 -5.55 16.89 11.51
N GLU A 154 -6.41 17.03 10.49
CA GLU A 154 -7.79 17.55 10.63
C GLU A 154 -8.75 16.53 11.28
N ILE A 155 -8.52 15.23 11.06
CA ILE A 155 -9.25 14.12 11.67
C ILE A 155 -8.30 13.09 12.27
N THR A 156 -8.77 12.33 13.26
CA THR A 156 -7.98 11.23 13.84
C THR A 156 -7.98 9.99 12.93
N LYS A 157 -7.01 9.11 13.16
CA LYS A 157 -6.97 7.80 12.48
C LYS A 157 -8.22 6.98 12.78
N GLU A 158 -8.71 7.02 14.03
CA GLU A 158 -9.93 6.28 14.40
C GLU A 158 -11.15 6.81 13.65
N GLU A 159 -11.31 8.14 13.53
CA GLU A 159 -12.41 8.74 12.77
C GLU A 159 -12.39 8.33 11.29
N LEU A 160 -11.20 8.25 10.69
CA LEU A 160 -11.02 7.78 9.32
C LEU A 160 -11.35 6.29 9.18
N LEU A 161 -10.88 5.43 10.09
CA LEU A 161 -11.16 4.00 10.06
C LEU A 161 -12.66 3.71 10.26
N ASP A 162 -13.33 4.42 11.17
CA ASP A 162 -14.78 4.32 11.38
C ASP A 162 -15.54 4.72 10.10
N PHE A 163 -15.10 5.78 9.43
CA PHE A 163 -15.67 6.19 8.14
C PHE A 163 -15.47 5.10 7.08
N ILE A 164 -14.26 4.55 6.94
CA ILE A 164 -13.94 3.48 5.98
C ILE A 164 -14.75 2.20 6.28
N MET A 165 -14.85 1.81 7.55
CA MET A 165 -15.64 0.66 7.99
C MET A 165 -17.10 0.80 7.58
N SER A 166 -17.69 1.99 7.78
CA SER A 166 -19.08 2.26 7.37
C SER A 166 -19.30 2.10 5.86
N LYS A 167 -18.28 2.37 5.03
CA LYS A 167 -18.32 2.17 3.58
C LYS A 167 -18.22 0.71 3.19
N LEU A 168 -17.33 -0.04 3.83
CA LEU A 168 -17.18 -1.48 3.60
C LEU A 168 -18.48 -2.22 3.94
N GLU A 169 -19.08 -1.93 5.09
CA GLU A 169 -20.36 -2.53 5.50
C GLU A 169 -21.54 -2.11 4.58
N GLY A 170 -21.56 -0.85 4.15
CA GLY A 170 -22.55 -0.33 3.20
C GLY A 170 -22.47 -1.00 1.81
N SER A 171 -21.26 -1.38 1.38
CA SER A 171 -21.03 -2.10 0.12
C SER A 171 -21.53 -3.55 0.20
N GLU A 172 -21.31 -4.24 1.33
CA GLU A 172 -21.83 -5.60 1.54
C GLU A 172 -23.37 -5.65 1.59
N ALA A 173 -24.02 -4.62 2.13
CA ALA A 173 -25.48 -4.53 2.22
C ALA A 173 -26.16 -4.37 0.85
N LEU A 174 -25.45 -3.83 -0.16
CA LEU A 174 -25.96 -3.66 -1.53
C LEU A 174 -25.76 -4.91 -2.41
N GLN A 175 -24.97 -5.89 -1.95
CA GLN A 175 -24.67 -7.14 -2.67
C GLN A 175 -25.49 -8.35 -2.20
N LYS A 176 -26.34 -8.20 -1.17
CA LYS A 176 -27.30 -9.21 -0.68
C LYS A 176 -28.70 -8.97 -1.22
#